data_AF-A0A0F5R177-F1
#
_entry.id   AF-A0A0F5R177-F1
#
_cell.length_a   1.000
_cell.length_b   1.000
_cell.length_c   1.000
_cell.angle_alpha   90.00
_cell.angle_beta   90.00
_cell.angle_gamma   90.00
#
_symmetry.space_group_name_H-M   'P 1'
#
loop_
_entity.id
_entity.type
_entity.pdbx_description
1 polymer ?
#
loop_
_entity_poly.entity_id
_entity_poly.type
_entity_poly.pdbx_seq_one_letter_code
_entity_poly.pdbx_strand_id
1 'polypeptide(L)' 'MNDKELRQALFKVQKRFGTPTIFIATECGVSREHLSRWLHNESYVISDELKTKLKQFVKGEM' A
#
# COMPACT_ATOMS: atom_id res chain seq x y z
N MET A 1 -12.84 3.64 0.53
CA MET A 1 -11.48 3.75 1.08
C MET A 1 -10.82 5.00 0.53
N ASN A 2 -10.71 6.02 1.38
CA ASN A 2 -9.84 7.17 1.14
C ASN A 2 -8.37 6.80 1.37
N ASP A 3 -7.44 7.63 0.89
CA ASP A 3 -5.98 7.41 1.04
C ASP A 3 -5.59 7.13 2.50
N LYS A 4 -6.16 7.85 3.46
CA LYS A 4 -5.88 7.65 4.89
C LYS A 4 -6.30 6.28 5.39
N GLU A 5 -7.49 5.81 5.00
CA GLU A 5 -7.98 4.48 5.37
C GLU A 5 -7.15 3.37 4.72
N LEU A 6 -6.75 3.57 3.47
CA LEU A 6 -5.93 2.61 2.73
C LEU A 6 -4.55 2.44 3.38
N ARG A 7 -3.92 3.54 3.78
CA ARG A 7 -2.65 3.52 4.53
C ARG A 7 -2.81 2.78 5.85
N GLN A 8 -3.85 3.08 6.62
CA GLN A 8 -4.11 2.38 7.88
C GLN A 8 -4.35 0.88 7.67
N ALA A 9 -5.06 0.50 6.61
CA ALA A 9 -5.29 -0.90 6.30
C ALA A 9 -4.00 -1.63 5.90
N LEU A 10 -3.13 -0.99 5.12
CA LEU A 10 -1.80 -1.50 4.81
C LEU A 10 -0.95 -1.68 6.07
N PHE A 11 -0.90 -0.69 6.96
CA PHE A 11 -0.20 -0.84 8.24
C PHE A 11 -0.75 -2.00 9.09
N LYS A 12 -2.07 -2.23 9.07
CA LYS A 12 -2.68 -3.39 9.74
C LYS A 12 -2.23 -4.71 9.10
N VAL A 13 -2.19 -4.80 7.78
CA VAL A 13 -1.70 -5.99 7.06
C VAL A 13 -0.23 -6.25 7.40
N GLN A 14 0.61 -5.22 7.34
CA GLN A 14 2.03 -5.32 7.74
C GLN A 14 2.19 -5.84 9.17
N LYS A 15 1.41 -5.31 10.12
CA LYS A 15 1.47 -5.72 11.53
C LYS A 15 0.90 -7.12 11.76
N ARG A 16 -0.15 -7.50 11.03
CA ARG A 16 -0.84 -8.80 11.21
C ARG A 16 -0.05 -9.96 10.63
N PHE A 17 0.52 -9.79 9.45
CA PHE A 17 1.20 -10.85 8.70
C PHE A 17 2.72 -10.72 8.75
N GLY A 18 3.27 -9.67 9.36
CA GLY A 18 4.70 -9.38 9.29
C GLY A 18 5.16 -9.01 7.87
N THR A 19 4.24 -8.63 6.99
CA THR A 19 4.52 -8.41 5.57
C THR A 19 5.43 -7.18 5.40
N PRO A 20 6.62 -7.33 4.80
CA PRO A 20 7.49 -6.20 4.55
C PRO A 20 6.92 -5.31 3.44
N THR A 21 7.17 -3.99 3.51
CA THR A 21 6.79 -3.04 2.45
C THR A 21 7.30 -3.45 1.07
N ILE A 22 8.44 -4.16 1.01
CA ILE A 22 9.00 -4.71 -0.24
C ILE A 22 8.02 -5.68 -0.89
N PHE A 23 7.45 -6.61 -0.13
CA PHE A 23 6.53 -7.61 -0.66
C PHE A 23 5.31 -6.95 -1.28
N ILE A 24 4.68 -6.02 -0.55
CA ILE A 24 3.51 -5.27 -1.04
C ILE A 24 3.86 -4.48 -2.30
N ALA A 25 5.04 -3.85 -2.33
CA ALA A 25 5.51 -3.09 -3.47
C ALA A 25 5.71 -4.00 -4.69
N THR A 26 6.31 -5.19 -4.51
CA THR A 26 6.48 -6.20 -5.56
C THR A 26 5.13 -6.68 -6.10
N GLU A 27 4.19 -7.05 -5.23
CA GLU A 27 2.85 -7.51 -5.63
C GLU A 27 2.07 -6.41 -6.37
N CYS A 28 2.23 -5.15 -5.96
CA CYS A 28 1.60 -4.02 -6.64
C CYS A 28 2.38 -3.49 -7.85
N GLY A 29 3.53 -4.08 -8.19
CA GLY A 29 4.35 -3.68 -9.34
C GLY A 29 4.99 -2.29 -9.21
N VAL A 30 5.37 -1.88 -8.00
CA VAL A 30 6.00 -0.58 -7.72
C VAL A 30 7.28 -0.71 -6.89
N SER A 31 8.12 0.32 -6.94
CA SER A 31 9.34 0.35 -6.11
C SER A 31 9.00 0.50 -4.63
N ARG A 32 9.74 -0.21 -3.77
CA ARG A 32 9.65 -0.09 -2.30
C ARG A 32 9.68 1.36 -1.84
N GLU A 33 10.59 2.16 -2.40
CA GLU A 33 10.76 3.57 -2.05
C GLU A 33 9.52 4.40 -2.40
N HIS A 34 8.88 4.12 -3.54
CA HIS A 34 7.68 4.81 -3.97
C HIS A 34 6.52 4.54 -3.01
N LEU A 35 6.31 3.25 -2.67
CA LEU A 35 5.30 2.85 -1.69
C LEU A 35 5.60 3.39 -0.29
N SER A 36 6.86 3.34 0.13
CA SER A 36 7.30 3.86 1.44
C SER A 36 7.10 5.37 1.53
N ARG A 37 7.47 6.14 0.50
CA ARG A 37 7.19 7.58 0.45
C ARG A 37 5.71 7.87 0.60
N TRP A 38 4.85 7.16 -0.13
CA TRP A 38 3.41 7.34 0.01
C TRP A 38 2.89 6.96 1.41
N LEU A 39 3.38 5.87 2.01
CA LEU A 39 2.96 5.45 3.35
C LEU A 39 3.32 6.47 4.44
N HIS A 40 4.49 7.11 4.34
CA HIS A 40 5.01 8.02 5.37
C HIS A 40 4.77 9.51 5.09
N ASN A 41 4.33 9.87 3.88
CA ASN A 41 4.09 11.27 3.50
C ASN A 41 2.64 11.48 3.06
N GLU A 42 1.86 12.23 3.82
CA GLU A 42 0.45 12.56 3.54
C GLU A 42 0.27 13.43 2.29
N SER A 43 1.25 14.25 1.94
CA SER A 43 1.22 15.08 0.73
C SER A 43 1.66 14.33 -0.53
N TYR A 44 2.21 13.12 -0.40
CA TYR A 44 2.64 12.33 -1.55
C TYR A 44 1.44 11.66 -2.21
N VAL A 45 1.26 11.91 -3.50
CA VAL A 45 0.15 11.38 -4.30
C VAL A 45 0.68 10.25 -5.19
N ILE A 46 -0.10 9.18 -5.30
CA ILE A 46 0.16 8.06 -6.20
C ILE A 46 -0.97 7.96 -7.23
N SER A 47 -0.68 7.32 -8.36
CA SER A 47 -1.66 7.09 -9.43
C SER A 47 -2.86 6.27 -8.95
N ASP A 48 -4.03 6.52 -9.54
CA ASP A 48 -5.27 5.81 -9.21
C ASP A 48 -5.18 4.30 -9.48
N GLU A 49 -4.38 3.90 -10.48
CA GLU A 49 -4.08 2.49 -10.75
C GLU A 49 -3.40 1.83 -9.53
N LEU A 50 -2.39 2.49 -8.94
CA LEU A 50 -1.70 1.96 -7.77
C LEU A 50 -2.62 1.90 -6.55
N LYS A 51 -3.48 2.91 -6.37
CA LYS A 51 -4.50 2.88 -5.32
C LYS A 51 -5.44 1.70 -5.48
N THR A 52 -5.83 1.38 -6.71
CA THR A 52 -6.70 0.25 -7.03
C THR A 52 -6.03 -1.07 -6.68
N LYS A 53 -4.77 -1.27 -7.10
CA LYS A 53 -3.98 -2.45 -6.74
C LYS A 53 -3.84 -2.61 -5.23
N LEU A 54 -3.47 -1.55 -4.51
CA LEU A 54 -3.35 -1.59 -3.05
C LEU A 54 -4.68 -1.92 -2.35
N LYS A 55 -5.81 -1.44 -2.88
CA LYS A 55 -7.15 -1.80 -2.36
C LYS A 55 -7.44 -3.29 -2.57
N GLN A 56 -7.12 -3.85 -3.73
CA GLN A 56 -7.28 -5.29 -4.01
C GLN A 56 -6.38 -6.13 -3.09
N PHE A 57 -5.14 -5.70 -2.89
CA PHE A 57 -4.18 -6.36 -2.01
C PHE A 57 -4.71 -6.45 -0.58
N VAL A 58 -5.18 -5.32 -0.03
CA VAL A 58 -5.72 -5.25 1.33
C VAL A 58 -6.98 -6.11 1.51
N LYS A 59 -7.78 -6.28 0.45
CA LYS A 59 -8.96 -7.15 0.48
C LYS A 59 -8.63 -8.64 0.30
N GLY A 60 -7.40 -8.98 -0.10
CA GLY A 60 -7.01 -10.35 -0.43
C GLY A 60 -7.61 -10.85 -1.75
N GLU A 61 -7.95 -9.93 -2.66
CA GLU A 61 -8.50 -10.24 -4.00
C GLU A 61 -7.38 -10.28 -5.07
N MET A 62 -6.12 -10.47 -4.65
CA MET A 62 -4.93 -10.41 -5.49
C MET A 62 -4.27 -11.78 -5.59
#